data_AF-D1JBD4-F1
#
_entry.id   AF-D1JBD4-F1
#
_cell.length_a   1.000
_cell.length_b   1.000
_cell.length_c   1.000
_cell.angle_alpha   90.00
_cell.angle_beta   90.00
_cell.angle_gamma   90.00
#
_symmetry.space_group_name_H-M   'P 1'
#
loop_
_entity.id
_entity.type
_entity.pdbx_description
1 polymer ?
#
loop_
_entity_poly.entity_id
_entity_poly.type
_entity_poly.pdbx_seq_one_letter_code
_entity_poly.pdbx_strand_id
1 'polypeptide(L)'
;MQFFKKHFSREELAIIGSYSSFFGFLLIATILAYRHIFDYILNLMEQKLPVFLIDISFIGMIIIFAVLFLVIPSIIIIRDIRAEFHSKNSKLAWVLIFLISIYDFALISQFIYTYLKVNL
;
A
#
# COMPACT_ATOMS: atom_id res chain seq x y z
N MET A 1 14.87 -5.98 21.95
CA MET A 1 13.52 -6.19 22.55
C MET A 1 13.30 -5.47 23.89
N GLN A 2 14.34 -5.16 24.68
CA GLN A 2 14.18 -4.40 25.95
C GLN A 2 13.90 -2.89 25.77
N PHE A 3 14.30 -2.28 24.65
CA PHE A 3 14.14 -0.84 24.41
C PHE A 3 12.67 -0.41 24.19
N PHE A 4 11.90 -1.23 23.47
CA PHE A 4 10.49 -0.98 23.15
C PHE A 4 9.55 -1.14 24.37
N LYS A 5 9.80 -2.13 25.23
CA LYS A 5 9.02 -2.34 26.48
C LYS A 5 9.11 -1.16 27.46
N LYS A 6 10.14 -0.32 27.35
CA LYS A 6 10.32 0.85 28.22
C LYS A 6 9.55 2.08 27.75
N HIS A 7 9.13 2.10 26.48
CA HIS A 7 8.50 3.26 25.84
C HIS A 7 7.05 3.02 25.40
N PHE A 8 6.65 1.76 25.24
CA PHE A 8 5.31 1.35 24.81
C PHE A 8 4.72 0.29 25.74
N SER A 9 3.42 0.39 25.98
CA SER A 9 2.62 -0.59 26.68
C SER A 9 2.51 -1.90 25.88
N ARG A 10 2.09 -2.99 26.53
CA ARG A 10 1.89 -4.27 25.85
C ARG A 10 0.81 -4.18 24.77
N GLU A 11 -0.22 -3.37 25.00
CA GLU A 11 -1.31 -3.13 24.06
C GLU A 11 -0.83 -2.33 22.84
N GLU A 12 -0.06 -1.26 23.05
CA GLU A 12 0.53 -0.47 21.96
C GLU A 12 1.46 -1.31 21.08
N LEU A 13 2.25 -2.20 21.68
CA LEU A 13 3.10 -3.13 20.92
C LEU A 13 2.29 -4.11 20.08
N ALA A 14 1.13 -4.55 20.57
CA ALA A 14 0.22 -5.40 19.80
C ALA A 14 -0.40 -4.64 18.62
N ILE A 15 -0.76 -3.37 18.81
CA ILE A 15 -1.26 -2.49 17.74
C ILE A 15 -0.18 -2.30 16.68
N ILE A 16 1.04 -1.92 17.08
CA ILE A 16 2.18 -1.75 16.16
C ILE A 16 2.45 -3.04 15.37
N GLY A 17 2.47 -4.19 16.04
CA GLY A 17 2.67 -5.49 15.39
C GLY A 17 1.57 -5.84 14.38
N SER A 18 0.31 -5.53 14.72
CA SER A 18 -0.85 -5.76 13.86
C SER A 18 -0.77 -4.88 12.61
N TYR A 19 -0.49 -3.58 12.77
CA TYR A 19 -0.32 -2.65 11.66
C TYR A 19 0.88 -3.01 10.78
N SER A 20 2.02 -3.37 11.37
CA SER A 20 3.21 -3.81 10.61
C SER A 20 2.89 -5.02 9.73
N SER A 21 2.15 -5.99 10.28
CA SER A 21 1.72 -7.18 9.53
C SER A 21 0.72 -6.82 8.43
N PHE A 22 -0.27 -5.96 8.75
CA PHE A 22 -1.23 -5.45 7.79
C PHE A 22 -0.55 -4.77 6.60
N PHE A 23 0.39 -3.85 6.83
CA PHE A 23 1.14 -3.20 5.76
C PHE A 23 2.00 -4.18 4.96
N GLY A 24 2.61 -5.17 5.61
CA GLY A 24 3.35 -6.22 4.93
C GLY A 24 2.48 -7.03 3.98
N PHE A 25 1.31 -7.50 4.44
CA PHE A 25 0.35 -8.23 3.61
C PHE A 25 -0.24 -7.35 2.51
N LEU A 26 -0.57 -6.11 2.84
CA LEU A 26 -1.08 -5.15 1.87
C LEU A 26 -0.05 -4.94 0.76
N LEU A 27 1.22 -4.70 1.09
CA LEU A 27 2.29 -4.53 0.11
C LEU A 27 2.41 -5.73 -0.83
N ILE A 28 2.44 -6.96 -0.28
CA ILE A 28 2.51 -8.18 -1.10
C ILE A 28 1.30 -8.28 -2.03
N ALA A 29 0.09 -8.05 -1.52
CA ALA A 29 -1.12 -8.10 -2.31
C ALA A 29 -1.13 -7.04 -3.42
N THR A 30 -0.69 -5.83 -3.11
CA THR A 30 -0.56 -4.71 -4.04
C THR A 30 0.45 -5.02 -5.15
N ILE A 31 1.60 -5.62 -4.83
CA ILE A 31 2.61 -6.06 -5.82
C ILE A 31 2.03 -7.13 -6.76
N LEU A 32 1.34 -8.13 -6.21
CA LEU A 32 0.73 -9.20 -7.00
C LEU A 32 -0.38 -8.67 -7.91
N ALA A 33 -1.23 -7.77 -7.41
CA ALA A 33 -2.28 -7.13 -8.20
C ALA A 33 -1.68 -6.30 -9.34
N TYR A 34 -0.61 -5.55 -9.10
CA TYR A 34 0.11 -4.84 -10.16
C TYR A 34 0.57 -5.79 -11.26
N ARG A 35 1.24 -6.89 -10.88
CA ARG A 35 1.73 -7.87 -11.85
C ARG A 35 0.59 -8.43 -12.71
N HIS A 36 -0.54 -8.79 -12.09
CA HIS A 36 -1.71 -9.28 -12.82
C HIS A 36 -2.30 -8.24 -13.78
N ILE A 37 -2.35 -6.97 -13.39
CA ILE A 37 -2.82 -5.89 -14.28
C ILE A 37 -1.90 -5.78 -15.50
N PHE A 38 -0.58 -5.73 -15.31
CA PHE A 38 0.37 -5.65 -16.42
C PHE A 38 0.32 -6.88 -17.33
N ASP A 39 0.29 -8.08 -16.76
CA ASP A 39 0.18 -9.33 -17.53
C ASP A 39 -1.11 -9.35 -18.37
N TYR A 40 -2.23 -8.85 -17.82
CA TYR A 40 -3.48 -8.72 -18.56
C TYR A 40 -3.38 -7.72 -19.72
N ILE A 41 -2.78 -6.54 -19.49
CA ILE A 41 -2.61 -5.53 -20.54
C ILE A 41 -1.71 -6.03 -21.67
N LEU A 42 -0.61 -6.70 -21.35
CA LEU A 42 0.28 -7.30 -22.35
C LEU A 42 -0.47 -8.33 -23.21
N ASN A 43 -1.29 -9.20 -22.60
CA ASN A 43 -2.14 -10.14 -23.33
C ASN A 43 -3.13 -9.44 -24.28
N LEU A 44 -3.73 -8.31 -23.86
CA LEU A 44 -4.63 -7.55 -24.73
C LEU A 44 -3.88 -6.94 -25.93
N MET A 45 -2.63 -6.51 -25.74
CA MET A 45 -1.78 -6.00 -26.82
C MET A 45 -1.44 -7.10 -27.83
N GLU A 46 -1.12 -8.31 -27.37
CA GLU A 46 -0.85 -9.46 -28.24
C GLU A 46 -2.06 -9.88 -29.08
N GLN A 47 -3.27 -9.71 -28.54
CA GLN A 47 -4.53 -9.95 -29.25
C GLN A 47 -4.85 -8.91 -30.35
N LYS A 48 -3.98 -7.91 -30.56
CA LYS A 48 -4.13 -6.83 -31.54
C LYS A 48 -5.46 -6.06 -31.40
N LEU A 49 -5.95 -5.93 -30.16
CA LEU A 49 -7.14 -5.12 -29.89
C LEU A 49 -6.88 -3.64 -30.22
N PRO A 50 -7.93 -2.88 -30.57
CA PRO A 50 -7.83 -1.43 -30.70
C PRO A 50 -7.21 -0.79 -29.46
N VAL A 51 -6.19 0.06 -29.66
CA VAL A 51 -5.44 0.73 -28.58
C VAL A 51 -6.36 1.42 -27.58
N PHE A 52 -7.44 2.06 -28.06
CA PHE A 52 -8.39 2.75 -27.18
C PHE A 52 -9.07 1.81 -26.16
N LEU A 53 -9.33 0.55 -26.51
CA LEU A 53 -9.92 -0.43 -25.59
C LEU A 53 -8.91 -0.89 -24.53
N ILE A 54 -7.64 -0.99 -24.92
CA ILE A 54 -6.54 -1.33 -24.01
C ILE A 54 -6.35 -0.19 -22.99
N ASP A 55 -6.33 1.06 -23.46
CA ASP A 55 -6.17 2.24 -22.60
C ASP A 55 -7.34 2.37 -21.60
N ILE A 56 -8.58 2.23 -22.06
CA ILE A 56 -9.76 2.27 -21.17
C ILE A 56 -9.70 1.16 -20.13
N SER A 57 -9.34 -0.06 -20.54
CA SER A 57 -9.22 -1.21 -19.62
C SER A 57 -8.12 -0.96 -18.58
N PHE A 58 -6.97 -0.44 -19.01
CA PHE A 58 -5.85 -0.12 -18.13
C PHE A 58 -6.24 0.97 -17.11
N ILE A 59 -6.82 2.07 -17.57
CA ILE A 59 -7.27 3.16 -16.69
C ILE A 59 -8.29 2.63 -15.68
N GLY A 60 -9.28 1.85 -16.13
CA GLY A 60 -10.29 1.26 -15.25
C GLY A 60 -9.67 0.37 -14.16
N MET A 61 -8.72 -0.50 -14.53
CA MET A 61 -8.03 -1.36 -13.57
C MET A 61 -7.18 -0.57 -12.58
N ILE A 62 -6.46 0.45 -13.03
CA ILE A 62 -5.64 1.30 -12.17
C ILE A 62 -6.52 2.08 -11.18
N ILE A 63 -7.70 2.57 -11.60
CA ILE A 63 -8.64 3.24 -10.69
C ILE A 63 -9.14 2.27 -9.62
N ILE A 64 -9.61 1.08 -10.01
CA ILE A 64 -10.10 0.07 -9.06
C ILE A 64 -8.98 -0.32 -8.10
N PHE A 65 -7.79 -0.54 -8.62
CA PHE A 65 -6.60 -0.84 -7.83
C PHE A 65 -6.29 0.25 -6.81
N ALA A 66 -6.25 1.52 -7.24
CA ALA A 66 -5.98 2.64 -6.35
C ALA A 66 -7.02 2.74 -5.23
N VAL A 67 -8.30 2.53 -5.55
CA VAL A 67 -9.36 2.52 -4.55
C VAL A 67 -9.14 1.41 -3.51
N LEU A 68 -8.91 0.18 -3.97
CA LEU A 68 -8.82 -1.00 -3.09
C LEU A 68 -7.54 -1.02 -2.25
N PHE A 69 -6.39 -0.66 -2.82
CA PHE A 69 -5.09 -0.85 -2.20
C PHE A 69 -4.47 0.44 -1.63
N LEU A 70 -4.98 1.61 -2.01
CA LEU A 70 -4.48 2.90 -1.49
C LEU A 70 -5.57 3.61 -0.69
N VAL A 71 -6.72 3.91 -1.30
CA VAL A 71 -7.74 4.78 -0.68
C VAL A 71 -8.37 4.12 0.55
N ILE A 72 -8.90 2.90 0.40
CA ILE A 72 -9.59 2.20 1.51
C ILE A 72 -8.64 1.99 2.71
N PRO A 73 -7.43 1.41 2.55
CA PRO A 73 -6.49 1.27 3.64
C PRO A 73 -6.12 2.60 4.30
N SER A 74 -5.84 3.64 3.49
CA SER A 74 -5.45 4.95 4.00
C SER A 74 -6.53 5.58 4.86
N ILE A 75 -7.81 5.45 4.50
CA ILE A 75 -8.92 5.99 5.30
C ILE A 75 -8.93 5.35 6.70
N ILE A 76 -8.77 4.02 6.77
CA ILE A 76 -8.77 3.28 8.04
C ILE A 76 -7.60 3.75 8.91
N ILE A 77 -6.39 3.84 8.33
CA ILE A 77 -5.17 4.25 9.04
C ILE A 77 -5.26 5.70 9.51
N ILE A 78 -5.71 6.63 8.66
CA ILE A 78 -5.83 8.06 9.01
C ILE A 78 -6.84 8.25 10.14
N ARG A 79 -7.95 7.50 10.12
CA ARG A 79 -8.95 7.54 11.20
C ARG A 79 -8.31 7.14 12.53
N ASP A 80 -7.54 6.05 12.53
CA ASP A 80 -6.92 5.53 13.75
C ASP A 80 -5.78 6.45 14.23
N ILE A 81 -4.95 7.00 13.33
CA ILE A 81 -3.95 8.04 13.65
C ILE A 81 -4.61 9.25 14.31
N ARG A 82 -5.74 9.72 13.75
CA ARG A 82 -6.47 10.87 14.31
C ARG A 82 -7.03 10.55 15.70
N ALA A 83 -7.54 9.34 15.91
CA ALA A 83 -8.01 8.89 17.21
C ALA A 83 -6.86 8.87 18.25
N GLU A 84 -5.68 8.38 17.86
CA GLU A 84 -4.50 8.35 18.74
C GLU A 84 -3.95 9.75 19.09
N PHE A 85 -4.03 10.70 18.16
CA PHE A 85 -3.72 12.09 18.51
C PHE A 85 -4.74 12.68 19.49
N HIS A 86 -6.01 12.34 19.35
CA HIS A 86 -7.06 12.81 20.27
C HIS A 86 -6.92 12.21 21.68
N SER A 87 -6.48 10.95 21.78
CA SER A 87 -6.20 10.27 23.05
C SER A 87 -4.91 10.73 23.74
N LYS A 88 -4.19 11.71 23.16
CA LYS A 88 -2.85 12.18 23.58
C LYS A 88 -1.74 11.12 23.47
N ASN A 89 -1.96 10.02 22.76
CA ASN A 89 -0.95 9.02 22.49
C ASN A 89 -0.13 9.35 21.22
N SER A 90 0.53 10.50 21.24
CA SER A 90 1.25 11.03 20.07
C SER A 90 2.37 10.09 19.59
N LYS A 91 2.98 9.31 20.49
CA LYS A 91 4.04 8.36 20.14
C LYS A 91 3.54 7.26 19.22
N LEU A 92 2.40 6.65 19.54
CA LEU A 92 1.81 5.60 18.70
C LEU A 92 1.39 6.16 17.34
N ALA A 93 0.77 7.35 17.32
CA ALA A 93 0.41 8.03 16.09
C ALA A 93 1.62 8.25 15.17
N TRP A 94 2.77 8.69 15.71
CA TRP A 94 4.01 8.84 14.93
C TRP A 94 4.55 7.51 14.39
N VAL A 95 4.44 6.41 15.15
CA VAL A 95 4.83 5.09 14.65
C VAL A 95 3.93 4.65 13.50
N LEU A 96 2.62 4.89 13.58
CA LEU A 96 1.69 4.59 12.49
C LEU A 96 1.99 5.43 11.24
N ILE A 97 2.29 6.73 11.39
CA ILE A 97 2.75 7.60 10.30
C ILE A 97 4.05 7.09 9.67
N PHE A 98 4.98 6.61 10.49
CA PHE A 98 6.23 6.04 10.01
C PHE A 98 6.00 4.75 9.21
N LEU A 99 5.12 3.86 9.70
CA LEU A 99 4.79 2.62 9.00
C LEU A 99 4.12 2.86 7.64
N ILE A 100 3.16 3.79 7.56
CA ILE A 100 2.53 4.13 6.27
C ILE A 100 3.55 4.77 5.30
N SER A 101 4.48 5.58 5.80
CA SER A 101 5.54 6.17 4.98
C SER A 101 6.47 5.12 4.38
N ILE A 102 6.79 4.05 5.13
CA ILE A 102 7.56 2.91 4.61
C ILE A 102 6.77 2.18 3.53
N TYR A 103 5.48 1.93 3.76
CA TYR A 103 4.60 1.29 2.78
C TYR A 103 4.55 2.08 1.46
N ASP A 104 4.33 3.39 1.54
CA ASP A 104 4.27 4.28 0.38
C ASP A 104 5.62 4.31 -0.38
N PHE A 105 6.73 4.40 0.35
CA PHE A 105 8.07 4.36 -0.26
C PHE A 105 8.34 3.04 -0.99
N ALA A 106 7.96 1.91 -0.39
CA ALA A 106 8.10 0.60 -1.02
C ALA A 106 7.24 0.49 -2.29
N LEU A 107 6.02 1.03 -2.25
CA LEU A 107 5.12 1.08 -3.40
C LEU A 107 5.69 1.91 -4.56
N ILE A 108 6.16 3.12 -4.27
CA ILE A 108 6.77 4.00 -5.27
C ILE A 108 8.01 3.32 -5.88
N SER A 109 8.86 2.72 -5.04
CA SER A 109 10.05 2.01 -5.50
C SER A 109 9.69 0.85 -6.42
N GLN A 110 8.65 0.08 -6.08
CA GLN A 110 8.15 -0.99 -6.93
C GLN A 110 7.57 -0.48 -8.25
N PHE A 111 6.83 0.62 -8.21
CA PHE A 111 6.27 1.25 -9.41
C PHE A 111 7.40 1.69 -10.36
N ILE A 112 8.41 2.38 -9.83
CA ILE A 112 9.60 2.82 -10.59
C ILE A 112 10.33 1.60 -11.17
N TYR A 113 10.59 0.57 -10.37
CA TYR A 113 11.25 -0.65 -10.83
C TYR A 113 10.48 -1.33 -11.97
N THR A 114 9.16 -1.47 -11.81
CA THR A 114 8.29 -2.10 -12.81
C THR A 114 8.25 -1.27 -14.09
N TYR A 115 8.12 0.05 -13.99
CA TYR A 115 8.13 0.97 -15.13
C TYR A 115 9.45 0.92 -15.89
N LEU A 116 10.59 0.92 -15.20
CA LEU A 116 11.91 0.81 -15.82
C LEU A 116 12.08 -0.55 -16.51
N LYS A 117 11.64 -1.65 -15.88
CA LYS A 117 11.73 -2.99 -16.45
C LYS A 117 10.88 -3.19 -17.72
N VAL A 118 9.75 -2.49 -17.83
CA VAL A 118 8.87 -2.59 -19.02
C VAL A 118 9.39 -1.76 -20.19
N ASN A 119 10.14 -0.68 -19.93
CA ASN A 119 10.64 0.25 -20.97
C ASN A 119 12.11 0.06 -21.37
N LEU A 120 12.85 -0.84 -20.71
CA LEU A 120 14.22 -1.25 -21.04
C LEU A 120 14.23 -2.68 -21.58
#